data_AF-A0A224VGR8-F1
#
_entry.id   AF-A0A224VGR8-F1
#
_cell.length_a   1.000
_cell.length_b   1.000
_cell.length_c   1.000
_cell.angle_alpha   90.00
_cell.angle_beta   90.00
_cell.angle_gamma   90.00
#
_symmetry.space_group_name_H-M   'P 1'
#
loop_
_entity.id
_entity.type
_entity.pdbx_description
1 polymer ?
#
loop_
_entity_poly.entity_id
_entity_poly.type
_entity_poly.pdbx_seq_one_letter_code
_entity_poly.pdbx_strand_id
1 'polypeptide(L)' 'MQDRLDNPNLTPAATLCDHEVDGSLMSYGLAMANRYQNRAHENPNPFTGFEEQPDMDANELRQLLFGVMGKPENYKNG' A
#
# COMPACT_ATOMS: atom_id res chain seq x y z
N MET A 1 -12.84 -5.91 -8.83
CA MET A 1 -11.72 -6.79 -9.29
C MET A 1 -12.12 -7.50 -10.58
N GLN A 2 -13.38 -7.94 -10.70
CA GLN A 2 -13.97 -8.48 -11.93
C GLN A 2 -13.72 -7.59 -13.16
N ASP A 3 -13.85 -6.26 -13.02
CA ASP A 3 -13.60 -5.31 -14.13
C ASP A 3 -12.21 -5.44 -14.76
N ARG A 4 -11.21 -5.91 -14.00
CA ARG A 4 -9.84 -6.13 -14.49
C ARG A 4 -9.69 -7.44 -15.27
N LEU A 5 -10.56 -8.42 -15.00
CA LEU A 5 -10.67 -9.65 -15.78
C LEU A 5 -11.40 -9.38 -17.09
N ASP A 6 -12.44 -8.54 -17.03
CA ASP A 6 -13.23 -8.16 -18.21
C ASP A 6 -12.49 -7.14 -19.09
N ASN A 7 -11.63 -6.31 -18.50
CA ASN A 7 -10.77 -5.36 -19.19
C ASN A 7 -9.35 -5.29 -18.57
N PRO A 8 -8.35 -5.93 -19.19
CA PRO A 8 -6.96 -5.93 -18.73
C PRO A 8 -6.31 -4.55 -18.59
N ASN A 9 -6.81 -3.52 -19.31
CA ASN A 9 -6.28 -2.16 -19.23
C ASN A 9 -6.59 -1.48 -17.89
N LEU A 10 -7.52 -2.04 -17.10
CA LEU A 10 -7.83 -1.57 -15.75
C LEU A 10 -6.93 -2.18 -14.68
N THR A 11 -5.98 -3.04 -15.08
CA THR A 11 -4.99 -3.59 -14.15
C THR A 11 -3.99 -2.51 -13.72
N PRO A 12 -3.48 -2.58 -12.47
CA PRO A 12 -2.43 -1.66 -12.03
C PRO A 12 -1.18 -1.68 -12.92
N ALA A 13 -0.83 -2.85 -13.48
CA ALA A 13 0.29 -2.98 -14.40
C ALA A 13 0.06 -2.21 -15.70
N ALA A 14 -1.12 -2.33 -16.30
CA ALA A 14 -1.47 -1.56 -17.50
C ALA A 14 -1.44 -0.04 -17.22
N THR A 15 -2.00 0.40 -16.09
CA THR A 15 -1.91 1.81 -15.68
C THR A 15 -0.47 2.29 -15.50
N LEU A 16 0.44 1.45 -15.02
CA LEU A 16 1.86 1.82 -14.93
C LEU A 16 2.48 2.00 -16.32
N CYS A 17 2.16 1.12 -17.28
CA CYS A 17 2.65 1.24 -18.65
C CYS A 17 2.23 2.56 -19.32
N ASP A 18 1.03 3.07 -19.01
CA ASP A 18 0.57 4.39 -19.51
C ASP A 18 1.43 5.57 -19.02
N HIS A 19 2.23 5.36 -17.97
CA HIS A 19 3.08 6.37 -17.36
C HIS A 19 4.58 6.20 -17.68
N GLU A 20 4.93 5.22 -18.51
CA GLU A 20 6.31 5.00 -18.93
C GLU A 20 6.76 6.09 -19.91
N VAL A 21 7.93 6.66 -19.64
CA VAL A 21 8.59 7.63 -20.52
C VAL A 21 10.02 7.16 -20.72
N ASP A 22 10.41 6.95 -21.98
CA ASP A 22 11.76 6.52 -22.38
C ASP A 22 12.24 5.25 -21.64
N GLY A 23 11.38 4.25 -21.48
CA GLY A 23 11.75 3.01 -20.79
C GLY A 23 11.73 3.10 -19.26
N SER A 24 11.24 4.20 -18.70
CA SER A 24 11.37 4.51 -17.28
C SER A 24 10.09 5.04 -16.65
N LEU A 25 9.85 4.64 -15.40
CA LEU A 25 8.77 5.15 -14.55
C LEU A 25 9.25 6.24 -13.57
N MET A 26 10.48 6.73 -13.72
CA MET A 26 11.10 7.64 -12.75
C MET A 26 10.25 8.90 -12.50
N SER A 27 9.78 9.55 -13.56
CA SER A 27 8.96 10.76 -13.47
C SER A 27 7.64 10.51 -12.72
N TYR A 28 6.97 9.42 -13.05
CA TYR A 28 5.74 8.99 -12.39
C TYR A 28 5.97 8.61 -10.92
N GLY A 29 7.05 7.87 -10.63
CA GLY A 29 7.45 7.50 -9.28
C GLY A 29 7.69 8.72 -8.40
N LEU A 30 8.41 9.73 -8.90
CA LEU A 30 8.64 10.99 -8.18
C LEU A 30 7.33 11.76 -7.92
N ALA A 31 6.44 11.84 -8.92
CA ALA A 31 5.14 12.49 -8.76
C ALA A 31 4.29 11.82 -7.68
N MET A 32 4.23 10.48 -7.68
CA MET A 32 3.49 9.71 -6.69
C MET A 32 4.11 9.80 -5.30
N ALA A 33 5.44 9.78 -5.19
CA ALA A 33 6.14 9.97 -3.92
C ALA A 33 5.79 11.32 -3.28
N ASN A 34 5.87 12.42 -4.05
CA ASN A 34 5.50 13.75 -3.57
C ASN A 34 4.02 13.80 -3.16
N ARG A 35 3.12 13.22 -3.95
CA ARG A 35 1.69 13.14 -3.61
C ARG A 35 1.45 12.42 -2.29
N TYR A 36 2.12 11.29 -2.06
CA TYR A 36 1.97 10.53 -0.82
C TYR A 36 2.58 11.25 0.38
N GLN A 37 3.74 11.88 0.21
CA GLN A 37 4.34 12.72 1.26
C GLN A 37 3.41 13.87 1.67
N ASN A 38 2.89 14.63 0.70
CA ASN A 38 1.97 15.73 0.97
C ASN A 38 0.71 15.24 1.69
N ARG A 39 0.13 14.13 1.24
CA ARG A 39 -1.07 13.56 1.87
C ARG A 39 -0.81 13.04 3.29
N ALA A 40 0.40 12.55 3.57
CA ALA A 40 0.79 12.17 4.92
C ALA A 40 0.89 13.39 5.84
N HIS A 41 1.41 14.53 5.35
CA HIS A 41 1.45 15.79 6.10
C HIS A 41 0.07 16.39 6.35
N GLU A 42 -0.86 16.24 5.41
CA GLU A 42 -2.25 16.71 5.53
C GLU A 42 -3.14 15.76 6.35
N ASN A 43 -2.63 14.59 6.75
CA ASN A 43 -3.44 13.61 7.45
C ASN A 43 -3.80 14.14 8.84
N PRO A 44 -5.10 14.37 9.15
CA PRO A 44 -5.52 14.88 10.45
C PRO A 44 -5.25 13.88 11.60
N ASN A 45 -5.05 12.60 11.27
CA ASN A 45 -4.62 11.55 12.19
C ASN A 45 -3.27 11.00 11.70
N PRO A 46 -2.16 11.72 11.91
CA PRO A 46 -0.85 11.23 11.53
C PRO A 46 -0.57 9.91 12.26
N PHE A 47 -0.04 8.93 11.55
CA PHE A 47 0.45 7.71 12.18
C PHE A 47 1.66 8.09 13.04
N THR A 48 1.52 8.06 14.36
CA THR A 48 2.56 8.40 15.35
C THR A 48 3.58 7.26 15.54
N GLY A 49 3.57 6.26 14.66
CA GLY A 49 4.42 5.10 14.81
C GLY A 49 4.09 4.32 16.08
N PHE A 50 5.14 3.96 16.80
CA PHE A 50 5.07 3.24 18.07
C PHE A 50 5.29 4.18 19.26
N GLU A 51 5.08 5.49 19.12
CA GLU A 51 5.38 6.45 20.20
C GLU A 51 4.70 6.10 21.53
N GLU A 52 3.49 5.55 21.49
CA GLU A 52 2.76 5.10 22.69
C GLU A 52 3.15 3.69 23.16
N GLN A 53 3.78 2.88 22.31
CA GLN A 53 4.23 1.51 22.60
C GLN A 53 5.56 1.20 21.88
N PRO A 54 6.68 1.84 22.29
CA PRO A 54 7.94 1.78 21.56
C PRO A 54 8.57 0.39 21.52
N ASP A 55 8.19 -0.46 22.47
CA ASP A 55 8.65 -1.84 22.62
C ASP A 55 7.65 -2.88 22.07
N MET A 56 6.62 -2.45 21.32
CA MET A 56 5.63 -3.36 20.73
C MET A 56 6.32 -4.38 19.84
N ASP A 57 6.12 -5.66 20.14
CA ASP A 57 6.75 -6.71 19.37
C ASP A 57 6.00 -6.98 18.05
N ALA A 58 6.68 -7.69 17.14
CA ALA A 58 6.13 -7.96 15.81
C ALA A 58 4.81 -8.78 15.84
N ASN A 59 4.59 -9.61 16.87
CA ASN A 59 3.36 -10.39 17.01
C ASN A 59 2.22 -9.50 17.49
N GLU A 60 2.45 -8.62 18.45
CA GLU A 60 1.49 -7.65 18.95
C GLU A 60 1.06 -6.69 17.83
N LEU A 61 2.02 -6.15 17.07
CA LEU A 61 1.74 -5.31 15.91
C LEU A 61 0.87 -6.05 14.88
N ARG A 62 1.22 -7.30 14.58
CA ARG A 62 0.47 -8.13 13.62
C ARG A 62 -0.95 -8.42 14.11
N GLN A 63 -1.14 -8.60 15.41
CA GLN A 63 -2.47 -8.76 16.01
C GLN A 63 -3.29 -7.46 15.95
N LEU A 64 -2.68 -6.30 16.18
CA LEU A 64 -3.38 -5.02 16.08
C LEU A 64 -3.77 -4.68 14.64
N LEU A 65 -2.87 -4.92 13.68
CA LEU A 65 -3.11 -4.62 12.27
C LEU A 65 -4.07 -5.62 11.60
N PHE A 66 -4.01 -6.90 11.99
CA PHE A 66 -4.68 -7.98 11.25
C PHE A 66 -5.50 -8.95 12.13
N GLY A 67 -5.50 -8.80 13.45
CA GLY A 67 -6.10 -9.76 14.38
C GLY A 67 -7.62 -9.87 14.28
N VAL A 68 -8.31 -8.79 13.88
CA VAL A 68 -9.77 -8.79 13.64
C VAL A 68 -10.12 -9.23 12.20
N MET A 69 -9.23 -9.06 11.22
CA MET A 69 -9.54 -9.27 9.78
C MET A 69 -8.59 -10.21 9.00
N GLY A 70 -7.75 -11.01 9.66
CA GLY A 70 -7.08 -12.11 8.99
C GLY A 70 -5.66 -12.34 9.47
N LYS A 71 -5.49 -13.39 10.26
CA LYS A 71 -4.17 -14.01 10.44
C LYS A 71 -3.70 -14.49 9.05
N PRO A 72 -2.57 -13.97 8.50
CA PRO A 72 -2.03 -14.41 7.21
C PRO A 72 -1.66 -15.91 7.18
N GLU A 73 -1.58 -16.53 8.35
CA GLU A 73 -1.24 -17.93 8.60
C GLU A 73 -2.34 -18.88 8.12
N ASN A 74 -3.57 -18.40 7.99
CA ASN A 74 -4.70 -19.16 7.50
C ASN A 74 -4.74 -19.27 5.95
N TYR A 75 -3.82 -18.61 5.23
CA TYR A 75 -3.76 -18.63 3.76
C TYR A 75 -2.82 -19.69 3.18
N LYS A 76 -2.30 -20.61 4.00
CA LYS A 76 -1.66 -21.85 3.50
C LYS A 76 -2.64 -23.01 3.58
N ASN A 77 -3.67 -22.98 2.75
CA ASN A 77 -4.44 -24.11 2.22
C ASN A 77 -5.73 -23.56 1.60
N GLY A 78 -5.73 -23.43 0.27
CA GLY A 78 -6.88 -23.04 -0.54
C GLY A 78 -6.50 -23.14 -2.01
#